data_AF-A0A5D8Z322-F1
#
_entry.id   AF-A0A5D8Z322-F1
#
_cell.length_a   1.000
_cell.length_b   1.000
_cell.length_c   1.000
_cell.angle_alpha   90.00
_cell.angle_beta   90.00
_cell.angle_gamma   90.00
#
_symmetry.space_group_name_H-M   'P 1'
#
loop_
_entity.id
_entity.type
_entity.pdbx_description
1 polymer ?
#
loop_
_entity_poly.entity_id
_entity_poly.type
_entity_poly.pdbx_seq_one_letter_code
_entity_poly.pdbx_strand_id
1 'polypeptide(L)'
;MRQVFSSARLENVERVAQLLRDEGIEVRITDGRSYKGNRRTTTSYRDRDAVQPAVWVVQSNDQARAREILRAAGLFESTRPGAGAKLTFTSDYGDESTRTPAQKRAMRIKLALLMGIVVVIVFEFIHLGRQPVAVPPPQAAEPARGPFDGRVSATPPALAVAVLQKELGEIDMPVACLAVDRRDAPLRVRAGLRTPPSLTVVAASDCQRIPDEERGSVHRGSGRKAMMVDLENFRASSPDAGSIEYTAYHHRMWAKYKTLEVKRIGGQWRVTRALKVVSP
;
A
#
# COMPACT_ATOMS: atom_id res chain seq x y z
N MET A 1 -14.30 -29.77 -42.13
CA MET A 1 -13.62 -28.50 -41.75
C MET A 1 -12.32 -28.82 -41.03
N ARG A 2 -11.22 -28.12 -41.35
CA ARG A 2 -9.92 -28.34 -40.71
C ARG A 2 -9.34 -27.00 -40.25
N GLN A 3 -8.78 -26.97 -39.04
CA GLN A 3 -8.12 -25.79 -38.50
C GLN A 3 -6.86 -25.51 -39.30
N VAL A 4 -6.70 -24.25 -39.71
CA VAL A 4 -5.50 -23.79 -40.43
C VAL A 4 -4.67 -22.81 -39.60
N PHE A 5 -5.29 -21.99 -38.75
CA PHE A 5 -4.59 -20.99 -37.95
C PHE A 5 -5.30 -20.72 -36.62
N SER A 6 -4.55 -20.46 -35.54
CA SER A 6 -5.08 -19.96 -34.27
C SER A 6 -4.15 -18.89 -33.69
N SER A 7 -4.74 -17.94 -32.96
CA SER A 7 -3.97 -16.91 -32.26
C SER A 7 -4.72 -16.47 -31.01
N ALA A 8 -3.97 -16.08 -29.98
CA ALA A 8 -4.53 -15.49 -28.77
C ALA A 8 -5.18 -14.11 -29.03
N ARG A 9 -4.84 -13.43 -30.13
CA ARG A 9 -5.41 -12.14 -30.54
C ARG A 9 -6.45 -12.34 -31.62
N LEU A 10 -7.68 -11.96 -31.33
CA LEU A 10 -8.82 -12.10 -32.25
C LEU A 10 -8.62 -11.30 -33.55
N GLU A 11 -7.98 -10.14 -33.49
CA GLU A 11 -7.73 -9.29 -34.64
C GLU A 11 -6.84 -9.98 -35.69
N ASN A 12 -5.89 -10.80 -35.24
CA ASN A 12 -5.02 -11.57 -36.13
C ASN A 12 -5.83 -12.64 -36.87
N VAL A 13 -6.73 -13.32 -36.15
CA VAL A 13 -7.61 -14.36 -36.71
C VAL A 13 -8.59 -13.76 -37.71
N GLU A 14 -9.14 -12.57 -37.42
CA GLU A 14 -10.02 -11.82 -38.34
C GLU A 14 -9.28 -11.41 -39.63
N ARG A 15 -8.05 -10.89 -39.52
CA ARG A 15 -7.23 -10.53 -40.69
C ARG A 15 -6.86 -11.73 -41.55
N VAL A 16 -6.49 -12.85 -40.93
CA VAL A 16 -6.17 -14.10 -41.64
C VAL A 16 -7.41 -14.67 -42.32
N ALA A 17 -8.56 -14.62 -41.67
CA ALA A 17 -9.82 -15.04 -42.30
C ALA A 17 -10.17 -14.14 -43.50
N GLN A 18 -9.93 -12.83 -43.41
CA GLN A 18 -10.14 -11.92 -44.54
C GLN A 18 -9.21 -12.25 -45.71
N LEU A 19 -7.91 -12.43 -45.46
CA LEU A 19 -6.94 -12.82 -46.49
C LEU A 19 -7.35 -14.09 -47.24
N LEU A 20 -7.85 -15.11 -46.52
CA LEU A 20 -8.30 -16.34 -47.15
C LEU A 20 -9.59 -16.15 -47.97
N ARG A 21 -10.52 -15.31 -47.51
CA ARG A 21 -11.74 -14.99 -48.28
C ARG A 21 -11.43 -14.20 -49.55
N ASP A 22 -10.49 -13.27 -49.49
CA ASP A 22 -10.07 -12.46 -50.64
C ASP A 22 -9.47 -13.35 -51.76
N GLU A 23 -8.83 -14.46 -51.37
CA GLU A 23 -8.30 -15.50 -52.28
C GLU A 23 -9.36 -16.55 -52.71
N GLY A 24 -10.63 -16.33 -52.35
CA GLY A 24 -11.76 -17.18 -52.72
C GLY A 24 -11.91 -18.46 -51.90
N ILE A 25 -11.29 -18.55 -50.72
CA ILE A 25 -11.38 -19.72 -49.84
C ILE A 25 -12.46 -19.51 -48.77
N GLU A 26 -13.38 -20.46 -48.67
CA GLU A 26 -14.46 -20.42 -47.69
C GLU A 26 -13.95 -20.79 -46.28
N VAL A 27 -14.07 -19.86 -45.33
CA VAL A 27 -13.55 -20.01 -43.96
C VAL A 27 -14.59 -19.68 -42.89
N ARG A 28 -14.49 -20.38 -41.75
CA ARG A 28 -15.28 -20.16 -40.54
C ARG A 28 -14.38 -19.87 -39.35
N ILE A 29 -14.75 -18.86 -38.58
CA ILE A 29 -14.06 -18.48 -37.33
C ILE A 29 -14.81 -19.13 -36.16
N THR A 30 -14.11 -19.84 -35.28
CA THR A 30 -14.62 -20.24 -33.96
C THR A 30 -14.05 -19.32 -32.89
N ASP A 31 -14.82 -19.15 -31.80
CA ASP A 31 -14.47 -18.29 -30.66
C ASP A 31 -14.21 -16.83 -31.10
N GLY A 32 -14.96 -16.39 -32.12
CA GLY A 32 -14.99 -15.01 -32.62
C GLY A 32 -15.76 -14.06 -31.70
N ARG A 33 -15.99 -12.82 -32.15
CA ARG A 33 -16.79 -11.83 -31.39
C ARG A 33 -18.18 -12.39 -31.12
N SER A 34 -18.45 -12.83 -29.90
CA SER A 34 -19.80 -13.20 -29.50
C SER A 34 -20.64 -11.92 -29.44
N TYR A 35 -21.86 -11.97 -29.98
CA TYR A 35 -22.80 -10.85 -30.04
C TYR A 35 -23.19 -10.30 -28.64
N LYS A 36 -22.83 -10.99 -27.55
CA LYS A 36 -22.97 -10.52 -26.17
C LYS A 36 -21.66 -10.74 -25.40
N GLY A 37 -20.86 -9.69 -25.20
CA GLY A 37 -19.70 -9.81 -24.32
C GLY A 37 -18.66 -8.71 -24.41
N ASN A 38 -19.04 -7.48 -24.12
CA ASN A 38 -18.11 -6.39 -23.85
C ASN A 38 -17.30 -6.68 -22.56
N ARG A 39 -16.15 -7.34 -22.68
CA ARG A 39 -15.09 -7.29 -21.65
C ARG A 39 -13.72 -7.30 -22.33
N ARG A 40 -13.10 -6.13 -22.42
CA ARG A 40 -11.69 -5.98 -22.83
C ARG A 40 -10.81 -6.48 -21.68
N THR A 41 -10.68 -7.79 -21.50
CA THR A 41 -9.63 -8.35 -20.63
C THR A 41 -8.35 -8.46 -21.45
N THR A 42 -7.25 -7.92 -20.93
CA THR A 42 -5.93 -7.98 -21.53
C THR A 42 -5.50 -9.44 -21.67
N THR A 43 -5.37 -9.94 -22.90
CA THR A 43 -4.92 -11.31 -23.16
C THR A 43 -3.50 -11.50 -22.62
N SER A 44 -3.33 -12.36 -21.61
CA SER A 44 -2.03 -12.70 -21.03
C SER A 44 -1.42 -13.88 -21.77
N TYR A 45 -0.17 -13.75 -22.25
CA TYR A 45 0.59 -14.85 -22.86
C TYR A 45 0.99 -15.96 -21.87
N ARG A 46 0.75 -15.77 -20.57
CA ARG A 46 1.05 -16.76 -19.52
C ARG A 46 -0.08 -17.77 -19.27
N ASP A 47 -1.25 -17.52 -19.83
CA ASP A 47 -2.43 -18.37 -19.62
C ASP A 47 -2.55 -19.35 -20.79
N ARG A 48 -2.05 -20.58 -20.59
CA ARG A 48 -1.98 -21.61 -21.64
C ARG A 48 -3.32 -22.33 -21.88
N ASP A 49 -4.28 -22.18 -20.96
CA ASP A 49 -5.56 -22.90 -20.96
C ASP A 49 -6.75 -22.07 -21.46
N ALA A 50 -6.52 -20.82 -21.90
CA ALA A 50 -7.59 -20.00 -22.49
C ALA A 50 -8.00 -20.50 -23.88
N VAL A 51 -9.32 -20.55 -24.16
CA VAL A 51 -9.87 -20.90 -25.47
C VAL A 51 -9.38 -19.90 -26.52
N GLN A 52 -8.61 -20.37 -27.50
CA GLN A 52 -8.00 -19.51 -28.53
C GLN A 52 -8.88 -19.41 -29.77
N PRO A 53 -9.16 -18.19 -30.27
CA PRO A 53 -9.80 -17.98 -31.56
C PRO A 53 -9.05 -18.69 -32.70
N ALA A 54 -9.80 -19.32 -33.60
CA ALA A 54 -9.22 -20.13 -34.68
C ALA A 54 -9.99 -19.99 -36.00
N VAL A 55 -9.26 -20.10 -37.12
CA VAL A 55 -9.80 -20.14 -38.48
C VAL A 55 -9.83 -21.59 -38.98
N TRP A 56 -11.01 -22.01 -39.45
CA TRP A 56 -11.27 -23.31 -40.03
C TRP A 56 -11.63 -23.15 -41.50
N VAL A 57 -11.03 -23.93 -42.37
CA VAL A 57 -11.45 -24.01 -43.78
C VAL A 57 -12.64 -24.95 -43.87
N VAL A 58 -13.70 -24.51 -44.55
CA VAL A 58 -14.96 -25.26 -44.68
C VAL A 58 -14.74 -26.50 -45.57
N GLN A 59 -14.18 -26.28 -46.76
CA GLN A 59 -13.90 -27.32 -47.75
C GLN A 59 -12.55 -27.98 -47.50
N SER A 60 -12.51 -29.31 -47.55
CA SER A 60 -11.26 -30.06 -47.31
C SER A 60 -10.23 -29.88 -48.43
N ASN A 61 -10.67 -29.62 -49.67
CA ASN A 61 -9.79 -29.46 -50.83
C ASN A 61 -8.97 -28.16 -50.78
N ASP A 62 -9.54 -27.10 -50.21
CA ASP A 62 -8.88 -25.79 -50.12
C ASP A 62 -7.82 -25.72 -49.01
N GLN A 63 -7.66 -26.79 -48.22
CA GLN A 63 -6.74 -26.81 -47.09
C GLN A 63 -5.27 -26.65 -47.51
N ALA A 64 -4.86 -27.30 -48.61
CA ALA A 64 -3.48 -27.22 -49.10
C ALA A 64 -3.17 -25.82 -49.61
N ARG A 65 -4.08 -25.28 -50.43
CA ARG A 65 -4.01 -23.92 -50.98
C ARG A 65 -4.01 -22.85 -49.88
N ALA A 66 -4.85 -22.98 -48.86
CA ALA A 66 -4.86 -22.07 -47.71
C ALA A 66 -3.51 -22.03 -46.99
N ARG A 67 -2.84 -23.18 -46.80
CA ARG A 67 -1.51 -23.22 -46.17
C ARG A 67 -0.42 -22.61 -47.04
N GLU A 68 -0.52 -22.73 -48.36
CA GLU A 68 0.42 -22.10 -49.29
C GLU A 68 0.31 -20.57 -49.23
N ILE A 69 -0.90 -20.02 -49.26
CA ILE A 69 -1.15 -18.58 -49.11
C ILE A 69 -0.59 -18.06 -47.78
N LEU A 70 -0.85 -18.77 -46.69
CA LEU A 70 -0.37 -18.36 -45.36
C LEU A 70 1.17 -18.48 -45.23
N ARG A 71 1.80 -19.41 -45.95
CA ARG A 71 3.26 -19.50 -46.05
C ARG A 71 3.84 -18.36 -46.87
N ALA A 72 3.21 -18.00 -47.99
CA ALA A 72 3.62 -16.86 -48.82
C ALA A 72 3.51 -15.53 -48.03
N ALA A 73 2.51 -15.41 -47.16
CA ALA A 73 2.35 -14.28 -46.25
C ALA A 73 3.33 -14.25 -45.05
N GLY A 74 4.23 -15.23 -44.94
CA GLY A 74 5.20 -15.33 -43.83
C GLY A 74 4.59 -15.72 -42.48
N LEU A 75 3.36 -16.24 -42.46
CA LEU A 75 2.64 -16.62 -41.23
C LEU A 75 2.88 -18.08 -40.81
N PHE A 76 3.59 -18.86 -41.63
CA PHE A 76 4.04 -20.22 -41.29
C PHE A 76 5.53 -20.40 -41.59
N GLU A 77 6.26 -20.95 -40.62
CA GLU A 77 7.55 -21.58 -40.89
C GLU A 77 7.34 -22.97 -41.51
N SER A 78 8.19 -23.31 -42.47
CA SER A 78 8.21 -24.63 -43.09
C SER A 78 8.53 -25.68 -42.02
N THR A 79 7.62 -26.63 -41.82
CA THR A 79 7.84 -27.79 -40.95
C THR A 79 8.73 -28.87 -41.60
N ARG A 80 9.28 -28.63 -42.80
CA ARG A 80 10.28 -29.54 -43.39
C ARG A 80 11.56 -29.44 -42.56
N PRO A 81 12.00 -30.52 -41.89
CA PRO A 81 13.25 -30.53 -41.14
C PRO A 81 14.39 -30.11 -42.09
N GLY A 82 15.00 -28.95 -41.84
CA GLY A 82 16.19 -28.49 -42.56
C GLY A 82 15.99 -27.54 -43.76
N ALA A 83 14.78 -27.03 -44.04
CA ALA A 83 14.55 -26.09 -45.16
C ALA A 83 14.20 -24.64 -44.73
N GLY A 84 14.27 -24.32 -43.43
CA GLY A 84 14.17 -22.95 -42.93
C GLY A 84 15.55 -22.30 -42.77
N ALA A 85 15.61 -20.97 -42.75
CA ALA A 85 16.82 -20.25 -42.40
C ALA A 85 17.33 -20.79 -41.06
N LYS A 86 18.56 -21.33 -41.03
CA LYS A 86 19.22 -21.73 -39.79
C LYS A 86 19.51 -20.47 -38.99
N LEU A 87 18.51 -19.99 -38.25
CA LEU A 87 18.74 -19.11 -37.13
C LEU A 87 19.44 -19.98 -36.07
N THR A 88 20.77 -19.92 -36.06
CA THR A 88 21.56 -20.40 -34.93
C THR A 88 21.20 -19.52 -33.75
N PHE A 89 20.20 -19.95 -32.98
CA PHE A 89 19.98 -19.42 -31.65
C PHE A 89 21.15 -19.87 -30.81
N THR A 90 22.13 -18.97 -30.62
CA THR A 90 23.09 -19.12 -29.54
C THR A 90 22.32 -18.93 -28.25
N SER A 91 21.80 -20.02 -27.69
CA SER A 91 21.25 -20.00 -26.36
C SER A 91 22.41 -19.76 -25.39
N ASP A 92 22.47 -18.59 -24.77
CA ASP A 92 23.38 -18.28 -23.66
C ASP A 92 23.12 -19.15 -22.40
N TYR A 93 22.12 -20.03 -22.47
CA TYR A 93 21.92 -21.14 -21.56
C TYR A 93 22.94 -22.22 -21.87
N GLY A 94 24.16 -22.01 -21.36
CA GLY A 94 25.30 -22.90 -21.56
C GLY A 94 25.00 -24.34 -21.18
N ASP A 95 25.30 -25.23 -22.12
CA ASP A 95 25.40 -26.68 -21.93
C ASP A 95 26.35 -26.97 -20.76
N GLU A 96 25.83 -27.64 -19.72
CA GLU A 96 26.55 -27.89 -18.47
C GLU A 96 27.72 -28.87 -18.66
N SER A 97 27.74 -29.59 -19.79
CA SER A 97 28.62 -30.72 -20.05
C SER A 97 30.04 -30.35 -20.51
N THR A 98 30.32 -29.10 -20.88
CA THR A 98 31.63 -28.70 -21.47
C THR A 98 32.37 -27.60 -20.71
N ARG A 99 32.09 -27.37 -19.42
CA ARG A 99 32.87 -26.40 -18.64
C ARG A 99 34.22 -26.97 -18.20
N THR A 100 35.29 -26.39 -18.73
CA THR A 100 36.68 -26.67 -18.32
C THR A 100 36.87 -26.49 -16.80
N PRO A 101 37.81 -27.19 -16.15
CA PRO A 101 38.03 -27.07 -14.70
C PRO A 101 38.38 -25.63 -14.28
N ALA A 102 38.99 -24.85 -15.18
CA ALA A 102 39.23 -23.42 -15.00
C ALA A 102 37.93 -22.60 -14.96
N GLN A 103 36.96 -22.87 -15.84
CA GLN A 103 35.65 -22.22 -15.84
C GLN A 103 34.82 -22.58 -14.60
N LYS A 104 34.93 -23.82 -14.10
CA LYS A 104 34.29 -24.22 -12.83
C LYS A 104 34.89 -23.47 -11.63
N ARG A 105 36.21 -23.23 -11.62
CA ARG A 105 36.87 -22.40 -10.58
C ARG A 105 36.46 -20.93 -10.68
N ALA A 106 36.42 -20.37 -11.89
CA ALA A 106 35.95 -19.00 -12.12
C ALA A 106 34.49 -18.81 -11.68
N MET A 107 33.62 -19.80 -11.93
CA MET A 107 32.22 -19.77 -11.50
C MET A 107 32.10 -19.83 -9.97
N ARG A 108 32.91 -20.65 -9.28
CA ARG A 108 32.95 -20.69 -7.81
C ARG A 108 33.44 -19.36 -7.20
N ILE A 109 34.47 -18.74 -7.80
CA ILE A 109 34.97 -17.43 -7.36
C ILE A 109 33.90 -16.35 -7.58
N LYS A 110 33.24 -16.34 -8.74
CA LYS A 110 32.14 -15.41 -9.04
C LYS A 110 30.97 -15.59 -8.08
N LEU A 111 30.63 -16.83 -7.73
CA LEU A 111 29.57 -17.14 -6.77
C LEU A 111 29.96 -16.70 -5.34
N ALA A 112 31.21 -16.92 -4.93
CA ALA A 112 31.72 -16.46 -3.64
C ALA A 112 31.72 -14.93 -3.53
N LEU A 113 32.07 -14.23 -4.61
CA LEU A 113 32.04 -12.77 -4.68
C LEU A 113 30.61 -12.23 -4.61
N LEU A 114 29.66 -12.85 -5.33
CA LEU A 114 28.24 -12.50 -5.24
C LEU A 114 27.68 -12.74 -3.82
N MET A 115 28.04 -13.85 -3.19
CA MET A 115 27.63 -14.15 -1.82
C MET A 115 28.22 -13.13 -0.83
N GLY A 116 29.48 -12.73 -1.01
CA GLY A 116 30.10 -11.64 -0.25
C GLY A 116 29.36 -10.31 -0.39
N ILE A 117 28.97 -9.93 -1.61
CA ILE A 117 28.17 -8.70 -1.85
C ILE A 117 26.82 -8.79 -1.16
N VAL A 118 26.12 -9.94 -1.26
CA VAL A 118 24.85 -10.14 -0.56
C VAL A 118 25.02 -10.03 0.94
N VAL A 119 26.09 -10.59 1.51
CA VAL A 119 26.39 -10.47 2.95
C VAL A 119 26.63 -9.02 3.34
N VAL A 120 27.38 -8.24 2.55
CA VAL A 120 27.59 -6.80 2.81
C VAL A 120 26.28 -6.03 2.73
N ILE A 121 25.43 -6.29 1.73
CA ILE A 121 24.12 -5.65 1.60
C ILE A 121 23.20 -6.01 2.76
N VAL A 122 23.15 -7.28 3.17
CA VAL A 122 22.36 -7.72 4.33
C VAL A 122 22.92 -7.10 5.61
N PHE A 123 24.24 -7.00 5.75
CA PHE A 123 24.87 -6.37 6.90
C PHE A 123 24.61 -4.86 6.94
N GLU A 124 24.65 -4.17 5.81
CA GLU A 124 24.20 -2.77 5.68
C GLU A 124 22.72 -2.62 5.98
N PHE A 125 21.85 -3.52 5.50
CA PHE A 125 20.42 -3.46 5.77
C PHE A 125 20.11 -3.66 7.26
N ILE A 126 20.83 -4.58 7.91
CA ILE A 126 20.76 -4.79 9.36
C ILE A 126 21.34 -3.57 10.09
N HIS A 127 22.41 -2.96 9.59
CA HIS A 127 22.97 -1.74 10.17
C HIS A 127 22.07 -0.52 10.00
N LEU A 128 21.42 -0.34 8.84
CA LEU A 128 20.45 0.74 8.58
C LEU A 128 19.16 0.54 9.37
N GLY A 129 18.67 -0.69 9.52
CA GLY A 129 17.55 -1.01 10.41
C GLY A 129 17.88 -0.90 11.90
N ARG A 130 19.18 -0.96 12.25
CA ARG A 130 19.71 -0.72 13.60
C ARG A 130 20.22 0.69 13.82
N GLN A 131 20.24 1.55 12.80
CA GLN A 131 20.41 2.97 13.07
C GLN A 131 19.17 3.35 13.87
N PRO A 132 19.31 3.74 15.16
CA PRO A 132 18.20 4.42 15.79
C PRO A 132 17.92 5.59 14.86
N VAL A 133 16.69 5.66 14.33
CA VAL A 133 16.16 6.91 13.78
C VAL A 133 16.68 7.97 14.70
N ALA A 134 17.52 8.87 14.20
CA ALA A 134 18.11 9.92 15.01
C ALA A 134 16.93 10.72 15.54
N VAL A 135 16.43 10.32 16.71
CA VAL A 135 15.53 11.08 17.51
C VAL A 135 16.34 12.34 17.71
N PRO A 136 15.93 13.50 17.17
CA PRO A 136 16.63 14.73 17.46
C PRO A 136 16.85 14.76 18.98
N PRO A 137 18.07 15.09 19.45
CA PRO A 137 18.40 15.06 20.88
C PRO A 137 17.22 15.67 21.62
N PRO A 138 16.69 15.03 22.70
CA PRO A 138 15.39 15.34 23.26
C PRO A 138 15.24 16.84 23.30
N GLN A 139 14.54 17.39 22.31
CA GLN A 139 14.48 18.84 22.17
C GLN A 139 13.76 19.24 23.42
N ALA A 140 14.50 19.86 24.34
CA ALA A 140 13.99 20.22 25.64
C ALA A 140 12.66 20.88 25.38
N ALA A 141 11.58 20.30 25.92
CA ALA A 141 10.23 20.60 25.48
C ALA A 141 10.07 22.12 25.43
N GLU A 142 9.55 22.71 24.35
CA GLU A 142 9.50 24.17 24.29
C GLU A 142 8.74 24.72 25.51
N PRO A 143 9.26 25.78 26.17
CA PRO A 143 8.53 26.44 27.25
C PRO A 143 7.25 27.08 26.70
N ALA A 144 6.28 27.31 27.59
CA ALA A 144 5.07 28.03 27.24
C ALA A 144 5.45 29.44 26.78
N ARG A 145 4.86 29.87 25.66
CA ARG A 145 5.01 31.24 25.15
C ARG A 145 3.96 32.11 25.82
N GLY A 146 4.36 33.31 26.28
CA GLY A 146 3.47 34.24 26.96
C GLY A 146 2.33 34.76 26.07
N PRO A 147 1.34 35.47 26.65
CA PRO A 147 1.37 36.09 27.98
C PRO A 147 1.02 35.11 29.13
N PHE A 148 1.71 35.23 30.26
CA PHE A 148 1.44 34.46 31.49
C PHE A 148 0.36 35.12 32.36
N ASP A 149 -0.67 35.65 31.72
CA ASP A 149 -1.76 36.41 32.34
C ASP A 149 -3.00 35.55 32.61
N GLY A 150 -2.88 34.23 32.46
CA GLY A 150 -3.98 33.27 32.61
C GLY A 150 -4.95 33.24 31.43
N ARG A 151 -4.67 33.98 30.35
CA ARG A 151 -5.42 33.85 29.09
C ARG A 151 -5.08 32.54 28.38
N VAL A 152 -6.01 32.12 27.53
CA VAL A 152 -5.82 30.93 26.70
C VAL A 152 -4.69 31.20 25.71
N SER A 153 -3.70 30.34 25.74
CA SER A 153 -2.50 30.34 24.90
C SER A 153 -2.47 29.08 24.05
N ALA A 154 -1.71 29.10 22.95
CA ALA A 154 -1.54 27.92 22.11
C ALA A 154 -0.86 26.79 22.89
N THR A 155 -1.38 25.57 22.77
CA THR A 155 -0.87 24.42 23.50
C THR A 155 0.47 23.95 22.88
N PRO A 156 1.59 23.93 23.66
CA PRO A 156 2.84 23.38 23.15
C PRO A 156 2.69 21.90 22.78
N PRO A 157 3.26 21.43 21.66
CA PRO A 157 3.10 20.05 21.21
C PRO A 157 3.63 19.01 22.20
N ALA A 158 4.75 19.31 22.86
CA ALA A 158 5.31 18.43 23.88
C ALA A 158 4.42 18.35 25.13
N LEU A 159 3.71 19.44 25.45
CA LEU A 159 2.69 19.44 26.51
C LEU A 159 1.50 18.56 26.10
N ALA A 160 0.99 18.73 24.87
CA ALA A 160 -0.10 17.93 24.36
C ALA A 160 0.22 16.43 24.41
N VAL A 161 1.43 16.03 23.99
CA VAL A 161 1.89 14.64 24.10
C VAL A 161 1.91 14.16 25.54
N ALA A 162 2.43 14.94 26.49
CA ALA A 162 2.51 14.55 27.88
C ALA A 162 1.14 14.32 28.53
N VAL A 163 0.17 15.20 28.23
CA VAL A 163 -1.20 15.08 28.73
C VAL A 163 -1.89 13.88 28.09
N LEU A 164 -1.90 13.80 26.76
CA LEU A 164 -2.54 12.69 26.04
C LEU A 164 -1.94 11.34 26.41
N GLN A 165 -0.61 11.24 26.55
CA GLN A 165 0.05 9.99 26.95
C GLN A 165 -0.41 9.48 28.31
N LYS A 166 -0.67 10.38 29.26
CA LYS A 166 -1.16 10.03 30.59
C LYS A 166 -2.61 9.53 30.53
N GLU A 167 -3.45 10.20 29.74
CA GLU A 167 -4.90 9.96 29.73
C GLU A 167 -5.34 8.86 28.74
N LEU A 168 -4.53 8.55 27.71
CA LEU A 168 -4.82 7.51 26.70
C LEU A 168 -5.06 6.13 27.32
N GLY A 169 -4.41 5.82 28.43
CA GLY A 169 -4.59 4.54 29.13
C GLY A 169 -5.96 4.38 29.80
N GLU A 170 -6.70 5.48 30.01
CA GLU A 170 -8.05 5.46 30.58
C GLU A 170 -9.15 5.39 29.50
N ILE A 171 -8.78 5.21 28.23
CA ILE A 171 -9.72 5.14 27.11
C ILE A 171 -10.12 3.68 26.88
N ASP A 172 -11.39 3.38 27.14
CA ASP A 172 -11.98 2.05 26.94
C ASP A 172 -12.48 1.81 25.51
N MET A 173 -12.24 2.76 24.60
CA MET A 173 -12.71 2.69 23.21
C MET A 173 -11.60 2.23 22.26
N PRO A 174 -11.92 1.48 21.20
CA PRO A 174 -10.94 0.98 20.25
C PRO A 174 -10.26 2.07 19.39
N VAL A 175 -10.88 3.24 19.29
CA VAL A 175 -10.38 4.37 18.50
C VAL A 175 -10.39 5.63 19.37
N ALA A 176 -9.29 6.38 19.40
CA ALA A 176 -9.19 7.70 19.99
C ALA A 176 -8.95 8.76 18.90
N CYS A 177 -9.87 9.71 18.80
CA CYS A 177 -9.84 10.76 17.78
C CYS A 177 -9.39 12.05 18.44
N LEU A 178 -8.19 12.51 18.10
CA LEU A 178 -7.49 13.53 18.87
C LEU A 178 -7.61 14.92 18.24
N ALA A 179 -7.97 15.89 19.07
CA ALA A 179 -7.93 17.31 18.79
C ALA A 179 -7.03 18.06 19.79
N VAL A 180 -6.46 19.17 19.33
CA VAL A 180 -5.72 20.13 20.15
C VAL A 180 -6.16 21.53 19.71
N ASP A 181 -6.57 22.36 20.67
CA ASP A 181 -7.06 23.72 20.46
C ASP A 181 -8.19 23.78 19.42
N ARG A 182 -9.14 22.82 19.49
CA ARG A 182 -10.28 22.66 18.56
C ARG A 182 -9.91 22.38 17.10
N ARG A 183 -8.69 21.90 16.85
CA ARG A 183 -8.20 21.48 15.53
C ARG A 183 -7.69 20.04 15.61
N ASP A 184 -7.58 19.38 14.47
CA ASP A 184 -6.98 18.04 14.44
C ASP A 184 -5.59 18.04 15.06
N ALA A 185 -5.32 17.03 15.90
CA ALA A 185 -4.04 16.90 16.54
C ALA A 185 -2.92 16.81 15.49
N PRO A 186 -1.89 17.68 15.55
CA PRO A 186 -0.79 17.67 14.59
C PRO A 186 -0.11 16.31 14.53
N LEU A 187 0.42 15.93 13.35
CA LEU A 187 1.12 14.65 13.16
C LEU A 187 2.23 14.42 14.18
N ARG A 188 2.99 15.46 14.54
CA ARG A 188 4.03 15.39 15.58
C ARG A 188 3.51 14.99 16.96
N VAL A 189 2.28 15.39 17.30
CA VAL A 189 1.64 15.02 18.56
C VAL A 189 1.21 13.57 18.48
N ARG A 190 0.47 13.19 17.43
CA ARG A 190 -0.02 11.81 17.24
C ARG A 190 1.13 10.78 17.17
N ALA A 191 2.18 11.08 16.42
CA ALA A 191 3.36 10.22 16.28
C ALA A 191 4.23 10.16 17.54
N GLY A 192 4.12 11.15 18.44
CA GLY A 192 4.83 11.17 19.72
C GLY A 192 4.20 10.29 20.80
N LEU A 193 2.99 9.76 20.56
CA LEU A 193 2.24 8.95 21.52
C LEU A 193 2.64 7.48 21.41
N ARG A 194 2.85 6.86 22.57
CA ARG A 194 3.00 5.40 22.72
C ARG A 194 1.62 4.83 22.96
N THR A 195 1.01 4.30 21.90
CA THR A 195 -0.32 3.71 21.95
C THR A 195 -0.26 2.19 22.13
N PRO A 196 -1.12 1.60 22.97
CA PRO A 196 -1.25 0.15 23.02
C PRO A 196 -1.77 -0.38 21.67
N PRO A 197 -1.47 -1.65 21.31
CA PRO A 197 -1.88 -2.22 20.02
C PRO A 197 -3.40 -2.33 19.84
N SER A 198 -4.17 -2.30 20.93
CA SER A 198 -5.63 -2.30 20.93
C SER A 198 -6.25 -0.95 20.57
N LEU A 199 -5.49 0.15 20.64
CA LEU A 199 -5.98 1.51 20.48
C LEU A 199 -5.47 2.13 19.18
N THR A 200 -6.39 2.54 18.32
CA THR A 200 -6.06 3.28 17.09
C THR A 200 -6.21 4.78 17.33
N VAL A 201 -5.14 5.54 17.09
CA VAL A 201 -5.16 7.02 17.22
C VAL A 201 -5.31 7.68 15.84
N VAL A 202 -6.39 8.45 15.69
CA VAL A 202 -6.77 9.14 14.44
C VAL A 202 -6.97 10.65 14.67
N ALA A 203 -7.15 11.43 13.60
CA ALA A 203 -7.50 12.84 13.72
C ALA A 203 -8.96 12.96 14.22
N ALA A 204 -9.31 14.06 14.88
CA ALA A 204 -10.68 14.28 15.34
C ALA A 204 -11.68 14.31 14.16
N SER A 205 -11.28 14.87 13.02
CA SER A 205 -12.08 14.93 11.79
C SER A 205 -12.38 13.56 11.16
N ASP A 206 -11.57 12.54 11.44
CA ASP A 206 -11.78 11.16 11.00
C ASP A 206 -12.98 10.50 11.72
N CYS A 207 -13.51 11.14 12.75
CA CYS A 207 -14.58 10.63 13.58
C CYS A 207 -15.85 11.47 13.47
N GLN A 208 -16.95 10.86 13.86
CA GLN A 208 -18.25 11.49 13.97
C GLN A 208 -18.66 11.48 15.44
N ARG A 209 -18.86 12.67 16.00
CA ARG A 209 -19.46 12.83 17.32
C ARG A 209 -20.94 12.53 17.23
N ILE A 210 -21.41 11.53 17.99
CA ILE A 210 -22.81 11.15 18.03
C ILE A 210 -23.25 11.17 19.51
N PRO A 211 -24.25 11.99 19.88
CA PRO A 211 -24.67 12.13 21.27
C PRO A 211 -25.61 11.03 21.76
N ASP A 212 -26.01 10.14 20.86
CA ASP A 212 -26.86 9.00 21.15
C ASP A 212 -26.18 7.97 22.07
N GLU A 213 -26.89 7.49 23.09
CA GLU A 213 -26.34 6.57 24.11
C GLU A 213 -26.13 5.16 23.57
N GLU A 214 -26.99 4.68 22.68
CA GLU A 214 -26.88 3.34 22.13
C GLU A 214 -25.76 3.26 21.10
N ARG A 215 -25.68 4.27 20.22
CA ARG A 215 -24.70 4.29 19.13
C ARG A 215 -23.34 4.81 19.56
N GLY A 216 -23.33 5.96 20.24
CA GLY A 216 -22.12 6.71 20.59
C GLY A 216 -21.27 7.14 19.39
N SER A 217 -20.22 7.90 19.69
CA SER A 217 -19.30 8.43 18.66
C SER A 217 -18.55 7.29 17.94
N VAL A 218 -18.33 7.46 16.65
CA VAL A 218 -17.76 6.41 15.78
C VAL A 218 -16.69 6.96 14.84
N HIS A 219 -15.76 6.09 14.44
CA HIS A 219 -14.80 6.37 13.37
C HIS A 219 -15.46 6.24 12.00
N ARG A 220 -15.33 7.25 11.13
CA ARG A 220 -16.05 7.32 9.84
C ARG A 220 -15.65 6.20 8.88
N GLY A 221 -14.35 5.87 8.84
CA GLY A 221 -13.83 4.90 7.88
C GLY A 221 -14.10 3.43 8.24
N SER A 222 -14.24 3.10 9.53
CA SER A 222 -14.39 1.70 9.98
C SER A 222 -15.67 1.40 10.75
N GLY A 223 -16.43 2.43 11.15
CA GLY A 223 -17.63 2.28 11.98
C GLY A 223 -17.36 1.85 13.43
N ARG A 224 -16.08 1.68 13.83
CA ARG A 224 -15.71 1.29 15.20
C ARG A 224 -16.07 2.41 16.19
N LYS A 225 -16.48 2.02 17.40
CA LYS A 225 -16.70 2.95 18.51
C LYS A 225 -15.45 3.79 18.77
N ALA A 226 -15.66 5.07 19.00
CA ALA A 226 -14.59 6.04 19.11
C ALA A 226 -14.79 6.97 20.30
N MET A 227 -13.67 7.32 20.94
CA MET A 227 -13.59 8.38 21.94
C MET A 227 -13.10 9.66 21.26
N MET A 228 -13.89 10.72 21.32
CA MET A 228 -13.49 12.07 20.92
C MET A 228 -12.66 12.67 22.06
N VAL A 229 -11.37 12.90 21.83
CA VAL A 229 -10.47 13.48 22.84
C VAL A 229 -10.00 14.85 22.37
N ASP A 230 -10.20 15.88 23.19
CA ASP A 230 -9.77 17.24 22.89
C ASP A 230 -8.96 17.82 24.06
N LEU A 231 -7.90 18.54 23.71
CA LEU A 231 -7.14 19.39 24.62
C LEU A 231 -7.43 20.83 24.28
N GLU A 232 -7.97 21.57 25.22
CA GLU A 232 -8.36 22.96 25.01
C GLU A 232 -7.99 23.86 26.18
N ASN A 233 -8.08 25.17 25.94
CA ASN A 233 -7.96 26.19 26.97
C ASN A 233 -6.69 26.09 27.82
N PHE A 234 -5.53 25.87 27.19
CA PHE A 234 -4.25 25.95 27.90
C PHE A 234 -4.02 27.37 28.43
N ARG A 235 -3.85 27.52 29.73
CA ARG A 235 -3.60 28.78 30.44
C ARG A 235 -2.24 28.69 31.09
N ALA A 236 -1.26 29.35 30.48
CA ALA A 236 0.09 29.41 31.03
C ALA A 236 0.11 30.33 32.26
N SER A 237 0.65 29.84 33.39
CA SER A 237 0.90 30.63 34.59
C SER A 237 2.37 31.03 34.72
N SER A 238 3.26 30.28 34.09
CA SER A 238 4.68 30.59 33.94
C SER A 238 5.25 29.90 32.68
N PRO A 239 6.52 30.15 32.29
CA PRO A 239 7.14 29.44 31.17
C PRO A 239 7.13 27.91 31.32
N ASP A 240 7.11 27.43 32.56
CA ASP A 240 7.22 26.03 32.94
C ASP A 240 5.97 25.50 33.66
N ALA A 241 4.87 26.27 33.73
CA ALA A 241 3.65 25.83 34.41
C ALA A 241 2.37 26.42 33.79
N GLY A 242 1.26 25.69 33.95
CA GLY A 242 -0.06 26.15 33.56
C GLY A 242 -1.17 25.17 33.92
N SER A 243 -2.36 25.44 33.41
CA SER A 243 -3.49 24.52 33.44
C SER A 243 -4.02 24.26 32.03
N ILE A 244 -4.59 23.08 31.78
CA ILE A 244 -5.18 22.71 30.50
C ILE A 244 -6.47 21.92 30.74
N GLU A 245 -7.43 22.08 29.84
CA GLU A 245 -8.68 21.33 29.87
C GLU A 245 -8.57 20.12 28.93
N TYR A 246 -8.97 18.96 29.45
CA TYR A 246 -9.01 17.69 28.77
C TYR A 246 -10.46 17.23 28.72
N THR A 247 -10.92 16.90 27.52
CA THR A 247 -12.25 16.39 27.27
C THR A 247 -12.15 15.04 26.57
N ALA A 248 -12.76 14.00 27.14
CA ALA A 248 -12.97 12.71 26.48
C ALA A 248 -14.46 12.45 26.38
N TYR A 249 -14.99 12.30 25.17
CA TYR A 249 -16.42 12.18 24.92
C TYR A 249 -16.74 11.02 23.98
N HIS A 250 -17.66 10.15 24.38
CA HIS A 250 -18.24 9.12 23.52
C HIS A 250 -19.72 9.41 23.23
N HIS A 251 -20.54 9.65 24.25
CA HIS A 251 -21.95 10.05 24.14
C HIS A 251 -22.39 10.82 25.41
N ARG A 252 -23.67 11.20 25.51
CA ARG A 252 -24.17 12.03 26.63
C ARG A 252 -23.92 11.45 28.04
N MET A 253 -24.09 10.14 28.22
CA MET A 253 -23.79 9.44 29.48
C MET A 253 -22.34 8.93 29.61
N TRP A 254 -21.47 9.22 28.65
CA TRP A 254 -20.08 8.75 28.69
C TRP A 254 -19.17 9.87 28.19
N ALA A 255 -18.83 10.74 29.13
CA ALA A 255 -17.85 11.79 28.95
C ALA A 255 -16.99 11.94 30.21
N LYS A 256 -15.78 12.46 30.06
CA LYS A 256 -14.90 12.83 31.16
C LYS A 256 -14.31 14.19 30.84
N TYR A 257 -14.46 15.13 31.75
CA TYR A 257 -13.89 16.47 31.65
C TYR A 257 -12.92 16.64 32.81
N LYS A 258 -11.67 16.98 32.51
CA LYS A 258 -10.63 17.20 33.51
C LYS A 258 -9.97 18.55 33.28
N THR A 259 -9.75 19.30 34.35
CA THR A 259 -8.82 20.43 34.34
C THR A 259 -7.54 19.95 35.00
N LEU A 260 -6.43 19.98 34.26
CA LEU A 260 -5.16 19.41 34.67
C LEU A 260 -4.14 20.52 34.91
N GLU A 261 -3.42 20.44 36.04
CA GLU A 261 -2.23 21.25 36.29
C GLU A 261 -1.03 20.56 35.65
N VAL A 262 -0.24 21.34 34.91
CA VAL A 262 0.89 20.86 34.13
C VAL A 262 2.13 21.67 34.46
N LYS A 263 3.26 20.98 34.64
CA LYS A 263 4.56 21.60 34.91
C LYS A 263 5.65 20.99 34.06
N ARG A 264 6.65 21.78 33.71
CA ARG A 264 7.84 21.36 33.01
C ARG A 264 8.94 21.08 34.04
N ILE A 265 9.20 19.79 34.28
CA ILE A 265 10.17 19.31 35.27
C ILE A 265 11.31 18.65 34.52
N GLY A 266 12.54 19.14 34.71
CA GLY A 266 13.72 18.62 34.01
C GLY A 266 13.63 18.76 32.48
N GLY A 267 12.99 19.83 31.99
CA GLY A 267 12.80 20.07 30.56
C GLY A 267 11.68 19.25 29.90
N GLN A 268 10.89 18.51 30.66
CA GLN A 268 9.75 17.71 30.17
C GLN A 268 8.44 18.16 30.81
N TRP A 269 7.40 18.35 29.99
CA TRP A 269 6.05 18.59 30.50
C TRP A 269 5.51 17.33 31.18
N ARG A 270 4.88 17.51 32.33
CA ARG A 270 4.22 16.46 33.11
C ARG A 270 2.94 17.00 33.73
N VAL A 271 1.93 16.15 33.81
CA VAL A 271 0.68 16.46 34.55
C VAL A 271 0.93 16.21 36.04
N THR A 272 0.95 17.28 36.83
CA THR A 272 1.22 17.20 38.27
C THR A 272 -0.02 16.83 39.07
N ARG A 273 -1.17 17.38 38.71
CA ARG A 273 -2.41 17.19 39.46
C ARG A 273 -3.65 17.38 38.57
N ALA A 274 -4.74 16.69 38.89
CA ALA A 274 -6.07 17.04 38.39
C ALA A 274 -6.72 18.07 39.34
N LEU A 275 -7.01 19.27 38.84
CA LEU A 275 -7.64 20.35 39.60
C LEU A 275 -9.15 20.15 39.70
N LYS A 276 -9.76 19.66 38.63
CA LYS A 276 -11.19 19.38 38.55
C LYS A 276 -11.42 18.15 37.70
N VAL A 277 -12.33 17.28 38.12
CA VAL A 277 -12.78 16.11 37.36
C VAL A 277 -14.30 16.10 37.40
N VAL A 278 -14.92 16.01 36.22
CA VAL A 278 -16.37 15.92 36.05
C VAL A 278 -16.66 14.76 35.11
N SER A 279 -17.52 13.85 35.55
CA SER A 279 -18.06 12.76 34.75
C SER A 279 -19.59 12.77 34.90
N PRO A 280 -20.37 12.64 33.81
CA PRO A 280 -21.80 12.40 33.88
C PRO A 280 -22.14 11.02 34.46
#